data_AF-A0A8T3P884-F1
#
_entry.id   AF-A0A8T3P884-F1
#
_cell.length_a   1.000
_cell.length_b   1.000
_cell.length_c   1.000
_cell.angle_alpha   90.00
_cell.angle_beta   90.00
_cell.angle_gamma   90.00
#
_symmetry.space_group_name_H-M   'P 1'
#
loop_
_entity.id
_entity.type
_entity.pdbx_description
1 polymer ?
#
loop_
_entity_poly.entity_id
_entity_poly.type
_entity_poly.pdbx_seq_one_letter_code
_entity_poly.pdbx_strand_id
1 'polypeptide(L)'
;MRDGNLRGSLPRTRTARQVDVLAAYVAAGGSVQDAAELVGIRPSTVKRHLADLRARSGLTTEQLIYSGRAGGWLVVPSLEPG
;
A
#
# COMPACT_ATOMS: atom_id res chain seq x y z
N MET A 1 11.11 28.41 5.16
CA MET A 1 9.83 28.29 4.41
C MET A 1 9.39 26.84 4.50
N ARG A 2 8.17 26.59 5.02
CA ARG A 2 7.56 25.25 5.03
C ARG A 2 6.72 25.17 3.78
N ASP A 3 7.13 24.36 2.82
CA ASP A 3 6.36 24.16 1.60
C ASP A 3 5.13 23.33 1.92
N GLY A 4 4.04 24.05 2.18
CA GLY A 4 2.70 23.51 2.19
C GLY A 4 2.40 22.97 0.79
N ASN A 5 2.45 21.65 0.66
CA ASN A 5 2.17 20.95 -0.58
C ASN A 5 0.66 21.05 -0.87
N LEU A 6 0.22 22.19 -1.41
CA LEU A 6 -1.02 22.30 -2.16
C LEU A 6 -0.90 21.29 -3.31
N ARG A 7 -1.75 20.26 -3.24
CA ARG A 7 -1.68 18.99 -3.98
C ARG A 7 -1.55 19.19 -5.50
N GLY A 8 -0.33 19.35 -5.99
CA GLY A 8 0.01 18.97 -7.35
C GLY A 8 -0.36 17.50 -7.53
N SER A 9 -0.98 17.16 -8.66
CA SER A 9 -1.40 15.78 -8.95
C SER A 9 -0.25 14.81 -8.66
N LEU A 10 -0.46 13.86 -7.75
CA LEU A 10 0.55 12.86 -7.44
C LEU A 10 0.94 12.13 -8.74
N PRO A 11 2.24 11.89 -9.00
CA PRO A 11 2.65 11.09 -10.14
C PRO A 11 1.90 9.76 -10.15
N ARG A 12 1.31 9.38 -11.29
CA ARG A 12 0.48 8.17 -11.41
C ARG A 12 1.25 6.87 -11.10
N THR A 13 2.58 6.93 -11.17
CA THR A 13 3.46 5.81 -10.84
C THR A 13 3.44 5.51 -9.35
N ARG A 14 3.22 4.23 -9.02
CA ARG A 14 3.30 3.68 -7.65
C ARG A 14 4.75 3.66 -7.20
N THR A 15 5.02 3.91 -5.92
CA THR A 15 6.38 3.72 -5.38
C THR A 15 6.57 2.30 -4.86
N ALA A 16 7.80 1.80 -4.86
CA ALA A 16 8.13 0.49 -4.28
C ALA A 16 7.61 0.38 -2.83
N ARG A 17 7.86 1.41 -2.01
CA ARG A 17 7.39 1.42 -0.62
C ARG A 17 5.88 1.32 -0.46
N GLN A 18 5.10 1.88 -1.39
CA GLN A 18 3.64 1.74 -1.37
C GLN A 18 3.21 0.31 -1.72
N VAL A 19 3.92 -0.33 -2.65
CA VAL A 19 3.69 -1.74 -3.02
C VAL A 19 4.03 -2.66 -1.85
N ASP A 20 5.16 -2.44 -1.17
CA ASP A 20 5.56 -3.22 0.01
C ASP A 20 4.51 -3.14 1.13
N VAL A 21 3.98 -1.93 1.37
CA VAL A 21 2.93 -1.71 2.37
C VAL A 21 1.62 -2.40 1.97
N LEU A 22 1.26 -2.40 0.68
CA LEU A 22 0.11 -3.16 0.21
C LEU A 22 0.32 -4.67 0.38
N ALA A 23 1.51 -5.18 0.07
CA ALA A 23 1.83 -6.59 0.26
C ALA A 23 1.72 -7.01 1.74
N ALA A 24 2.29 -6.21 2.65
CA ALA A 24 2.18 -6.44 4.08
C ALA A 24 0.73 -6.35 4.57
N TYR A 25 -0.05 -5.41 4.05
CA TYR A 25 -1.49 -5.30 4.37
C TYR A 25 -2.27 -6.55 3.98
N VAL A 26 -1.99 -7.14 2.80
CA VAL A 26 -2.63 -8.38 2.37
C VAL A 26 -2.13 -9.57 3.17
N ALA A 27 -0.83 -9.66 3.44
CA ALA A 27 -0.24 -10.70 4.30
C ALA A 27 -0.77 -10.63 5.74
N ALA A 28 -1.18 -9.45 6.21
CA ALA A 28 -1.81 -9.24 7.50
C ALA A 28 -3.34 -9.49 7.50
N GLY A 29 -3.90 -10.08 6.44
CA GLY A 29 -5.35 -10.31 6.34
C GLY A 29 -6.17 -9.02 6.31
N GLY A 30 -5.58 -7.89 5.90
CA GLY A 30 -6.23 -6.58 5.89
C GLY A 30 -6.14 -5.81 7.20
N SER A 31 -5.30 -6.23 8.14
CA SER A 31 -5.02 -5.50 9.38
C SER A 31 -3.96 -4.41 9.15
N VAL A 32 -4.30 -3.15 9.45
CA VAL A 32 -3.34 -2.04 9.39
C VAL A 32 -2.30 -2.15 10.50
N GLN A 33 -2.70 -2.66 11.67
CA GLN A 33 -1.85 -2.80 12.84
C GLN A 33 -0.76 -3.84 12.56
N ASP A 34 -1.16 -5.03 12.14
CA ASP A 34 -0.20 -6.12 11.90
C ASP A 34 0.68 -5.80 10.68
N ALA A 35 0.13 -5.16 9.65
CA ALA A 35 0.93 -4.66 8.53
C ALA A 35 2.00 -3.64 8.97
N ALA A 36 1.66 -2.77 9.93
CA ALA A 36 2.60 -1.78 10.46
C ALA A 36 3.75 -2.45 11.23
N GLU A 37 3.44 -3.51 11.98
CA GLU A 37 4.43 -4.34 12.67
C GLU A 37 5.33 -5.08 11.66
N LEU A 38 4.73 -5.72 10.65
CA LEU A 38 5.46 -6.44 9.59
C LEU A 38 6.47 -5.57 8.84
N VAL A 39 6.16 -4.28 8.61
CA VAL A 39 7.05 -3.36 7.86
C VAL A 39 7.82 -2.37 8.72
N GLY A 40 7.68 -2.45 10.06
CA GLY A 40 8.39 -1.63 11.03
C GLY A 40 8.08 -0.12 10.96
N ILE A 41 6.82 0.27 10.75
CA ILE A 41 6.42 1.70 10.70
C ILE A 41 5.19 1.98 11.55
N ARG A 42 4.80 3.26 11.68
CA ARG A 42 3.58 3.65 12.41
C ARG A 42 2.31 3.26 11.61
N PRO A 43 1.21 2.83 12.26
CA PRO A 43 -0.07 2.54 11.59
C PRO A 43 -0.63 3.70 10.76
N SER A 44 -0.44 4.94 11.21
CA SER A 44 -0.84 6.13 10.44
C SER A 44 -0.07 6.27 9.13
N THR A 45 1.18 5.79 9.08
CA THR A 45 2.02 5.80 7.89
C THR A 45 1.56 4.73 6.89
N VAL A 46 1.13 3.55 7.37
CA VAL A 46 0.47 2.53 6.55
C VAL A 46 -0.78 3.10 5.89
N LYS A 47 -1.69 3.70 6.67
CA LYS A 47 -2.93 4.32 6.15
C LYS A 47 -2.63 5.36 5.07
N ARG A 48 -1.62 6.21 5.29
CA ARG A 48 -1.18 7.22 4.32
C ARG A 48 -0.66 6.58 3.03
N HIS A 49 0.22 5.59 3.12
CA HIS A 49 0.72 4.89 1.93
C HIS A 49 -0.39 4.24 1.11
N LEU A 50 -1.35 3.57 1.76
CA LEU A 50 -2.50 2.97 1.08
C LEU A 50 -3.41 4.04 0.46
N ALA A 51 -3.63 5.17 1.13
CA ALA A 51 -4.40 6.28 0.58
C ALA A 51 -3.74 6.92 -0.64
N ASP A 52 -2.44 7.19 -0.56
CA ASP A 52 -1.68 7.76 -1.66
C ASP A 52 -1.62 6.79 -2.85
N LEU A 53 -1.52 5.48 -2.60
CA LEU A 53 -1.52 4.47 -3.65
C LEU A 53 -2.85 4.43 -4.42
N ARG A 54 -3.98 4.49 -3.69
CA ARG A 54 -5.32 4.59 -4.29
C ARG A 54 -5.47 5.89 -5.09
N ALA A 55 -5.03 7.01 -4.53
CA ALA A 55 -5.10 8.31 -5.20
C ALA A 55 -4.28 8.35 -6.51
N ARG A 56 -3.11 7.71 -6.55
CA ARG A 56 -2.25 7.64 -7.75
C ARG A 56 -2.80 6.73 -8.84
N SER A 57 -3.43 5.64 -8.45
CA SER A 57 -3.95 4.61 -9.37
C SER A 57 -5.37 4.86 -9.84
N GLY A 58 -6.18 5.59 -9.05
CA GLY A 58 -7.62 5.70 -9.26
C GLY A 58 -8.38 4.41 -8.93
N LEU A 59 -7.75 3.47 -8.23
CA LEU A 59 -8.30 2.15 -7.92
C LEU A 59 -8.65 2.02 -6.44
N THR A 60 -9.61 1.14 -6.14
CA THR A 60 -9.86 0.68 -4.77
C THR A 60 -8.73 -0.24 -4.28
N THR A 61 -8.66 -0.51 -2.97
CA THR A 61 -7.68 -1.47 -2.43
C THR A 61 -7.87 -2.86 -3.04
N GLU A 62 -9.12 -3.32 -3.19
CA GLU A 62 -9.42 -4.62 -3.80
C GLU A 62 -8.96 -4.69 -5.26
N GLN A 63 -9.26 -3.66 -6.05
CA GLN A 63 -8.79 -3.57 -7.44
C GLN A 63 -7.27 -3.50 -7.53
N LEU A 64 -6.59 -2.83 -6.60
CA LEU A 64 -5.14 -2.82 -6.49
C LEU A 64 -4.58 -4.21 -6.20
N ILE A 65 -5.22 -4.98 -5.31
CA ILE A 65 -4.81 -6.34 -4.99
C ILE A 65 -4.97 -7.23 -6.23
N TYR A 66 -6.15 -7.20 -6.86
CA TYR A 66 -6.45 -7.99 -8.04
C TYR A 66 -5.51 -7.64 -9.21
N SER A 67 -5.44 -6.36 -9.60
CA SER A 67 -4.56 -5.91 -10.69
C SER A 67 -3.07 -6.08 -10.37
N GLY A 68 -2.70 -6.05 -9.09
CA GLY A 68 -1.35 -6.33 -8.61
C GLY A 68 -0.92 -7.77 -8.78
N ARG A 69 -1.79 -8.70 -8.39
CA ARG A 69 -1.57 -10.12 -8.59
C ARG A 69 -1.56 -10.47 -10.07
N ALA A 70 -2.58 -10.03 -10.81
CA ALA A 70 -2.70 -10.29 -12.25
C ALA A 70 -1.54 -9.68 -13.06
N GLY A 71 -1.07 -8.49 -12.65
CA GLY A 71 0.05 -7.81 -13.29
C GLY A 71 1.44 -8.23 -12.79
N GLY A 72 1.53 -9.20 -11.87
CA GLY A 72 2.80 -9.72 -11.34
C GLY A 72 3.64 -8.75 -10.50
N TRP A 73 3.11 -7.56 -10.18
CA TRP A 73 3.85 -6.54 -9.41
C TRP A 73 3.51 -6.55 -7.91
N LEU A 74 2.47 -7.26 -7.50
CA LEU A 74 2.15 -7.51 -6.09
C LEU A 74 2.37 -8.98 -5.78
N VAL A 75 3.48 -9.28 -5.10
CA VAL A 75 3.75 -10.60 -4.52
C VAL A 75 3.40 -10.54 -3.05
N VAL A 76 2.47 -11.39 -2.61
CA VAL A 76 2.16 -11.56 -1.19
C VAL A 76 2.59 -12.97 -0.82
N PRO A 77 3.44 -13.14 0.21
CA PRO A 77 3.77 -14.45 0.75
C PRO A 77 2.46 -15.19 1.09
N SER A 78 2.32 -16.45 0.65
CA SER A 78 1.22 -17.30 1.10
C SER A 78 1.30 -17.37 2.63
N LEU A 79 0.23 -17.01 3.32
CA LEU A 79 0.07 -17.42 4.70
C LEU A 79 -0.21 -18.92 4.65
N GLU A 80 0.83 -19.74 4.70
CA GLU A 80 0.63 -21.15 4.99
C GLU A 80 -0.01 -21.21 6.39
N PRO A 81 -1.19 -21.83 6.56
CA PRO A 81 -1.73 -22.07 7.88
C PRO A 81 -0.80 -23.07 8.58
N GLY A 82 -0.13 -22.60 9.63
CA GLY A 82 0.54 -23.47 10.60
C GLY A 82 -0.45 -24.26 11.42
#